data_AF-A0A5N7WCN9-F1
#
_entry.id   AF-A0A5N7WCN9-F1
#
_cell.length_a   1.000
_cell.length_b   1.000
_cell.length_c   1.000
_cell.angle_alpha   90.00
_cell.angle_beta   90.00
_cell.angle_gamma   90.00
#
_symmetry.space_group_name_H-M   'P 1'
#
loop_
_entity.id
_entity.type
_entity.pdbx_description
1 polymer ?
#
loop_
_entity_poly.entity_id
_entity_poly.type
_entity_poly.pdbx_seq_one_letter_code
_entity_poly.pdbx_strand_id
1 'polypeptide(L)'
;MKRTLLALAALTVSAGALAQSSVSVFGVADVSVAHISTTGKSVSGLANGGNSSSRLGFRGVEDLGGGLKADFWLEGSLSVDDGTASGFKFDRRSTVSLLGNFGEVRLGRDKTPAYQNLETFHAFGDTGMGAINGHNLISGSAAGTSEGSNPKRNSNAISYLLPKLGGVYGQLTHSFGEQADDHSLASSTGLRLGYANGPLNVAAAYGIARGGTAAAGVDYKTMNLGASYNFGVVTPMLLIASDRGNGKRVDLYSLGVKMPLGAGELRAAYTWYKDKKQSDADSQRLALGYGYKLSKRTEIYAAVARMSNDDKASRKLGSSLSPTPAVGKSLTGYEIGLRHNF
;
A
#
# COMPACT_ATOMS: atom_id res chain seq x y z
N MET A 1 -34.65 -42.88 35.37
CA MET A 1 -33.51 -42.99 34.43
C MET A 1 -33.82 -42.48 33.01
N LYS A 2 -35.04 -42.63 32.47
CA LYS A 2 -35.37 -42.15 31.10
C LYS A 2 -35.61 -40.63 30.95
N ARG A 3 -35.91 -39.89 32.03
CA ARG A 3 -36.15 -38.43 31.99
C ARG A 3 -34.87 -37.59 32.14
N THR A 4 -33.81 -38.17 32.69
CA THR A 4 -32.53 -37.47 32.93
C THR A 4 -31.64 -37.42 31.68
N LEU A 5 -31.81 -38.36 30.74
CA LEU A 5 -31.07 -38.39 29.47
C LEU A 5 -31.55 -37.34 28.44
N LEU A 6 -32.81 -36.93 28.50
CA LEU A 6 -33.37 -35.89 27.61
C LEU A 6 -32.92 -34.47 28.00
N ALA A 7 -32.68 -34.21 29.28
CA ALA A 7 -32.17 -32.92 29.74
C ALA A 7 -30.69 -32.70 29.38
N LEU A 8 -29.88 -33.78 29.35
CA LEU A 8 -28.48 -33.70 28.97
C LEU A 8 -28.29 -33.50 27.46
N ALA A 9 -29.20 -34.02 26.63
CA ALA A 9 -29.21 -33.81 25.18
C ALA A 9 -29.62 -32.37 24.79
N ALA A 10 -30.50 -31.72 25.57
CA ALA A 10 -30.93 -30.34 25.33
C ALA A 10 -29.84 -29.31 25.71
N LEU A 11 -29.01 -29.61 26.71
CA LEU A 11 -27.85 -28.79 27.11
C LEU A 11 -26.65 -28.93 26.15
N THR A 12 -26.56 -30.02 25.37
CA THR A 12 -25.53 -30.16 24.33
C THR A 12 -25.89 -29.49 23.00
N VAL A 13 -27.18 -29.25 22.72
CA VAL A 13 -27.63 -28.57 21.50
C VAL A 13 -27.49 -27.04 21.60
N SER A 14 -27.40 -26.49 22.82
CA SER A 14 -27.21 -25.05 23.06
C SER A 14 -25.74 -24.64 23.28
N ALA A 15 -24.80 -25.61 23.27
CA ALA A 15 -23.36 -25.34 23.25
C ALA A 15 -22.76 -25.32 21.83
N GLY A 16 -23.57 -25.61 20.80
CA GLY A 16 -23.19 -25.50 19.40
C GLY A 16 -23.15 -24.03 18.96
N ALA A 17 -21.94 -23.51 18.80
CA ALA A 17 -21.62 -22.23 18.16
C ALA A 17 -21.99 -20.95 18.93
N LEU A 18 -21.35 -20.73 20.09
CA LEU A 18 -20.87 -19.38 20.40
C LEU A 18 -19.52 -19.15 19.67
N ALA A 19 -19.52 -19.30 18.35
CA ALA A 19 -18.47 -18.72 17.51
C ALA A 19 -18.73 -17.22 17.54
N GLN A 20 -18.27 -16.53 18.58
CA GLN A 20 -18.52 -15.09 18.71
C GLN A 20 -17.75 -14.35 17.62
N SER A 21 -18.43 -14.12 16.49
CA SER A 21 -17.99 -13.24 15.41
C SER A 21 -17.72 -11.87 16.02
N SER A 22 -16.46 -11.48 16.12
CA SER A 22 -16.08 -10.18 16.65
C SER A 22 -15.98 -9.18 15.51
N VAL A 23 -16.78 -8.12 15.56
CA VAL A 23 -16.58 -6.94 14.72
C VAL A 23 -15.70 -5.95 15.47
N SER A 24 -14.67 -5.45 14.80
CA SER A 24 -13.78 -4.42 15.32
C SER A 24 -13.89 -3.16 14.47
N VAL A 25 -14.03 -2.02 15.13
CA VAL A 25 -13.74 -0.70 14.55
C VAL A 25 -12.26 -0.41 14.78
N PHE A 26 -11.57 0.09 13.77
CA PHE A 26 -10.16 0.45 13.87
C PHE A 26 -9.84 1.66 13.01
N GLY A 27 -8.72 2.32 13.27
CA GLY A 27 -8.29 3.43 12.45
C GLY A 27 -6.90 3.96 12.76
N VAL A 28 -6.53 4.98 11.98
CA VAL A 28 -5.31 5.76 12.16
C VAL A 28 -5.67 7.22 11.92
N ALA A 29 -5.30 8.10 12.85
CA ALA A 29 -5.26 9.53 12.65
C ALA A 29 -3.78 9.95 12.60
N ASP A 30 -3.34 10.48 11.47
CA ASP A 30 -1.96 10.86 11.20
C ASP A 30 -1.96 12.22 10.50
N VAL A 31 -1.39 13.22 11.17
CA VAL A 31 -1.31 14.59 10.67
C VAL A 31 0.06 15.17 11.01
N SER A 32 0.62 15.92 10.07
CA SER A 32 1.87 16.66 10.24
C SER A 32 1.70 18.13 9.91
N VAL A 33 2.51 18.98 10.54
CA VAL A 33 2.84 20.28 9.97
C VAL A 33 3.97 20.04 8.97
N ALA A 34 3.80 20.50 7.74
CA ALA A 34 4.76 20.32 6.67
C ALA A 34 5.09 21.65 5.98
N HIS A 35 6.33 21.76 5.51
CA HIS A 35 6.80 22.83 4.64
C HIS A 35 7.52 22.24 3.44
N ILE A 36 7.13 22.64 2.24
CA ILE A 36 7.73 22.15 0.98
C ILE A 36 8.04 23.35 0.09
N SER A 37 9.27 23.41 -0.40
CA SER A 37 9.77 24.48 -1.25
C SER A 37 10.38 23.95 -2.55
N THR A 38 10.26 24.76 -3.60
CA THR A 38 10.92 24.58 -4.90
C THR A 38 11.28 25.97 -5.45
N THR A 39 11.91 26.06 -6.62
CA THR A 39 12.33 27.34 -7.20
C THR A 39 11.15 28.29 -7.34
N GLY A 40 11.21 29.43 -6.65
CA GLY A 40 10.23 30.52 -6.74
C GLY A 40 8.90 30.29 -6.01
N LYS A 41 8.71 29.19 -5.27
CA LYS A 41 7.47 28.94 -4.50
C LYS A 41 7.65 27.99 -3.33
N SER A 42 6.81 28.16 -2.31
CA SER A 42 6.73 27.26 -1.16
C SER A 42 5.30 27.14 -0.64
N VAL A 43 5.03 26.07 0.09
CA VAL A 43 3.74 25.79 0.74
C VAL A 43 4.02 25.31 2.17
N SER A 44 3.30 25.85 3.13
CA SER A 44 3.26 25.37 4.52
C SER A 44 1.82 25.06 4.90
N GLY A 45 1.60 24.00 5.69
CA GLY A 45 0.27 23.68 6.17
C GLY A 45 0.20 22.37 6.94
N LEU A 46 -1.02 21.92 7.22
CA LEU A 46 -1.26 20.57 7.69
C LEU A 46 -1.23 19.61 6.51
N ALA A 47 -0.46 18.52 6.64
CA ALA A 47 -0.44 17.41 5.70
C ALA A 47 -1.01 16.17 6.39
N ASN A 48 -1.81 15.42 5.65
CA ASN A 48 -2.42 14.19 6.14
C ASN A 48 -1.53 12.98 5.80
N GLY A 49 -1.32 12.10 6.78
CA GLY A 49 -0.64 10.83 6.61
C GLY A 49 0.86 10.93 6.31
N GLY A 50 1.61 11.67 7.11
CA GLY A 50 3.07 11.82 6.94
C GLY A 50 3.86 10.56 7.35
N ASN A 51 3.28 9.67 8.16
CA ASN A 51 3.94 8.43 8.56
C ASN A 51 3.10 7.18 8.29
N SER A 52 1.77 7.30 8.33
CA SER A 52 0.82 6.28 7.92
C SER A 52 -0.41 6.95 7.31
N SER A 53 -1.00 6.38 6.27
CA SER A 53 -2.23 6.95 5.73
C SER A 53 -3.35 6.88 6.79
N SER A 54 -3.90 8.05 7.12
CA SER A 54 -5.09 8.19 7.96
C SER A 54 -6.26 7.41 7.36
N ARG A 55 -6.98 6.69 8.22
CA ARG A 55 -8.04 5.76 7.80
C ARG A 55 -9.01 5.42 8.93
N LEU A 56 -10.20 4.99 8.54
CA LEU A 56 -11.19 4.36 9.41
C LEU A 56 -11.65 3.06 8.76
N GLY A 57 -11.85 2.02 9.57
CA GLY A 57 -12.34 0.75 9.06
C GLY A 57 -13.08 -0.12 10.07
N PHE A 58 -13.76 -1.11 9.50
CA PHE A 58 -14.53 -2.14 10.16
C PHE A 58 -14.06 -3.48 9.62
N ARG A 59 -13.88 -4.46 10.49
CA ARG A 59 -13.55 -5.82 10.09
C ARG A 59 -14.14 -6.83 11.04
N GLY A 60 -14.34 -8.05 10.57
CA GLY A 60 -14.79 -9.14 11.41
C GLY A 60 -14.52 -10.48 10.78
N VAL A 61 -14.41 -11.49 11.64
CA VAL A 61 -14.20 -12.88 11.26
C VAL A 61 -15.25 -13.74 11.95
N GLU A 62 -15.91 -14.59 11.17
CA GLU A 62 -16.85 -15.60 11.63
C GLU A 62 -16.20 -16.99 11.48
N ASP A 63 -16.26 -17.79 12.54
CA ASP A 63 -15.84 -19.20 12.49
C ASP A 63 -17.00 -20.04 11.96
N LEU A 64 -16.80 -20.69 10.80
CA LEU A 64 -17.80 -21.54 10.15
C LEU A 64 -17.64 -23.01 10.55
N GLY A 65 -16.71 -23.34 11.45
CA GLY A 65 -16.39 -24.70 11.87
C GLY A 65 -15.40 -25.41 10.94
N GLY A 66 -14.78 -26.48 11.44
CA GLY A 66 -13.86 -27.31 10.64
C GLY A 66 -12.60 -26.59 10.13
N GLY A 67 -12.25 -25.44 10.72
CA GLY A 67 -11.15 -24.58 10.25
C GLY A 67 -11.51 -23.63 9.11
N LEU A 68 -12.76 -23.62 8.65
CA LEU A 68 -13.29 -22.67 7.68
C LEU A 68 -13.72 -21.37 8.38
N LYS A 69 -13.45 -20.22 7.77
CA LYS A 69 -13.83 -18.90 8.28
C LYS A 69 -14.35 -17.99 7.17
N ALA A 70 -15.30 -17.12 7.49
CA ALA A 70 -15.66 -15.98 6.67
C ALA A 70 -15.05 -14.69 7.27
N ASP A 71 -14.57 -13.78 6.43
CA ASP A 71 -14.03 -12.47 6.83
C ASP A 71 -14.69 -11.35 6.02
N PHE A 72 -14.85 -10.19 6.63
CA PHE A 72 -15.10 -8.96 5.89
C PHE A 72 -14.14 -7.85 6.35
N TRP A 73 -13.82 -6.94 5.43
CA TRP A 73 -13.00 -5.76 5.71
C TRP A 73 -13.48 -4.57 4.89
N LEU A 74 -13.85 -3.50 5.57
CA LEU A 74 -14.24 -2.21 4.99
C LEU A 74 -13.30 -1.13 5.56
N GLU A 75 -12.52 -0.46 4.72
CA GLU A 75 -11.56 0.57 5.12
C GLU A 75 -11.60 1.74 4.12
N GLY A 76 -11.76 2.94 4.67
CA GLY A 76 -11.80 4.19 3.92
C GLY A 76 -10.69 5.14 4.33
N SER A 77 -10.30 6.00 3.40
CA SER A 77 -9.34 7.08 3.65
C SER A 77 -9.98 8.16 4.53
N LEU A 78 -9.19 8.67 5.49
CA LEU A 78 -9.58 9.79 6.35
C LEU A 78 -8.62 10.95 6.06
N SER A 79 -9.14 12.17 5.99
CA SER A 79 -8.36 13.41 5.93
C SER A 79 -8.62 14.16 7.23
N VAL A 80 -7.62 14.18 8.12
CA VAL A 80 -7.75 14.78 9.46
C VAL A 80 -7.76 16.31 9.39
N ASP A 81 -7.08 16.86 8.39
CA ASP A 81 -6.94 18.29 8.13
C ASP A 81 -8.23 18.95 7.63
N ASP A 82 -9.02 18.26 6.79
CA ASP A 82 -10.24 18.81 6.17
C ASP A 82 -11.54 18.08 6.56
N GLY A 83 -11.45 17.03 7.38
CA GLY A 83 -12.61 16.25 7.81
C GLY A 83 -13.24 15.39 6.70
N THR A 84 -12.46 14.97 5.70
CA THR A 84 -12.93 14.25 4.49
C THR A 84 -13.91 15.07 3.66
N ALA A 85 -13.54 16.30 3.31
CA ALA A 85 -14.39 17.27 2.62
C ALA A 85 -15.09 16.74 1.35
N SER A 86 -14.52 15.74 0.68
CA SER A 86 -15.11 15.07 -0.51
C SER A 86 -16.02 13.87 -0.19
N GLY A 87 -16.36 13.66 1.09
CA GLY A 87 -17.12 12.52 1.60
C GLY A 87 -16.26 11.31 1.94
N PHE A 88 -16.74 10.52 2.90
CA PHE A 88 -16.12 9.26 3.29
C PHE A 88 -16.57 8.11 2.38
N LYS A 89 -15.63 7.25 1.98
CA LYS A 89 -15.87 6.06 1.16
C LYS A 89 -14.90 4.94 1.55
N PHE A 90 -15.30 3.69 1.37
CA PHE A 90 -14.43 2.52 1.56
C PHE A 90 -13.50 2.30 0.35
N ASP A 91 -12.64 3.28 0.08
CA ASP A 91 -11.76 3.30 -1.09
C ASP A 91 -10.42 2.58 -0.88
N ARG A 92 -10.09 2.16 0.35
CA ARG A 92 -8.82 1.49 0.66
C ARG A 92 -8.92 -0.02 0.65
N ARG A 93 -9.99 -0.60 1.19
CA ARG A 93 -10.30 -2.03 1.08
C ARG A 93 -11.78 -2.23 1.32
N SER A 94 -12.45 -2.98 0.45
CA SER A 94 -13.86 -3.36 0.63
C SER A 94 -14.05 -4.79 0.13
N THR A 95 -13.92 -5.75 1.05
CA THR A 95 -13.82 -7.16 0.70
C THR A 95 -14.63 -8.07 1.60
N VAL A 96 -15.04 -9.20 1.03
CA VAL A 96 -15.46 -10.41 1.75
C VAL A 96 -14.53 -11.56 1.35
N SER A 97 -14.27 -12.48 2.28
CA SER A 97 -13.37 -13.60 2.04
C SER A 97 -13.85 -14.90 2.67
N LEU A 98 -13.45 -16.03 2.09
CA LEU A 98 -13.43 -17.34 2.72
C LEU A 98 -12.00 -17.79 2.95
N LEU A 99 -11.72 -18.26 4.17
CA LEU A 99 -10.40 -18.70 4.61
C LEU A 99 -10.45 -20.13 5.14
N GLY A 100 -9.39 -20.88 4.94
CA GLY A 100 -9.22 -22.20 5.54
C GLY A 100 -7.80 -22.73 5.36
N ASN A 101 -7.63 -24.05 5.47
CA ASN A 101 -6.34 -24.71 5.23
C ASN A 101 -5.83 -24.52 3.79
N PHE A 102 -6.73 -24.18 2.86
CA PHE A 102 -6.40 -23.86 1.48
C PHE A 102 -5.83 -22.44 1.30
N GLY A 103 -5.84 -21.58 2.32
CA GLY A 103 -5.48 -20.16 2.18
C GLY A 103 -6.70 -19.27 2.25
N GLU A 104 -6.76 -18.26 1.38
CA GLU A 104 -7.86 -17.29 1.34
C GLU A 104 -8.31 -17.01 -0.10
N VAL A 105 -9.61 -17.06 -0.34
CA VAL A 105 -10.25 -16.47 -1.52
C VAL A 105 -10.95 -15.18 -1.07
N ARG A 106 -10.57 -14.06 -1.68
CA ARG A 106 -11.03 -12.71 -1.34
C ARG A 106 -11.71 -12.07 -2.55
N LEU A 107 -12.87 -11.48 -2.34
CA LEU A 107 -13.65 -10.80 -3.36
C LEU A 107 -13.81 -9.33 -2.97
N GLY A 108 -13.61 -8.43 -3.92
CA GLY A 108 -13.83 -6.99 -3.75
C GLY A 108 -12.58 -6.15 -4.03
N ARG A 109 -12.55 -4.95 -3.47
CA ARG A 109 -11.49 -3.97 -3.74
C ARG A 109 -10.34 -4.10 -2.76
N ASP A 110 -9.12 -4.27 -3.25
CA ASP A 110 -7.93 -4.34 -2.40
C ASP A 110 -6.63 -4.04 -3.17
N LYS A 111 -5.52 -3.98 -2.43
CA LYS A 111 -4.16 -3.75 -2.94
C LYS A 111 -3.75 -4.78 -3.99
N THR A 112 -3.14 -4.28 -5.05
CA THR A 112 -2.57 -5.13 -6.10
C THR A 112 -1.32 -5.86 -5.58
N PRO A 113 -1.01 -7.06 -6.13
CA PRO A 113 0.17 -7.82 -5.73
C PRO A 113 1.48 -7.03 -5.88
N ALA A 114 1.62 -6.25 -6.97
CA ALA A 114 2.80 -5.45 -7.23
C ALA A 114 2.96 -4.28 -6.23
N TYR A 115 1.86 -3.58 -5.91
CA TYR A 115 1.90 -2.44 -4.99
C TYR A 115 2.35 -2.84 -3.58
N GLN A 116 1.99 -4.05 -3.11
CA GLN A 116 2.40 -4.51 -1.77
C GLN A 116 3.92 -4.56 -1.59
N ASN A 117 4.69 -4.89 -2.63
CA ASN A 117 6.15 -4.88 -2.56
C ASN A 117 6.70 -3.45 -2.44
N LEU A 118 6.07 -2.46 -3.10
CA LEU A 118 6.47 -1.06 -2.99
C LEU A 118 6.36 -0.54 -1.57
N GLU A 119 5.31 -0.94 -0.84
CA GLU A 119 5.15 -0.61 0.57
C GLU A 119 6.04 -1.44 1.50
N THR A 120 6.18 -2.76 1.23
CA THR A 120 6.89 -3.68 2.11
C THR A 120 8.41 -3.43 2.11
N PHE A 121 8.98 -3.16 0.95
CA PHE A 121 10.44 -3.12 0.75
C PHE A 121 11.02 -1.70 0.63
N HIS A 122 10.29 -0.70 1.13
CA HIS A 122 10.76 0.68 1.21
C HIS A 122 10.77 1.17 2.66
N ALA A 123 11.82 1.88 3.07
CA ALA A 123 12.00 2.29 4.48
C ALA A 123 10.84 3.16 5.01
N PHE A 124 10.23 3.97 4.13
CA PHE A 124 9.10 4.84 4.49
C PHE A 124 7.73 4.32 4.01
N GLY A 125 7.66 3.19 3.30
CA GLY A 125 6.43 2.80 2.60
C GLY A 125 6.03 3.82 1.54
N ASP A 126 4.74 4.10 1.38
CA ASP A 126 4.15 4.91 0.28
C ASP A 126 3.41 6.18 0.73
N THR A 127 3.62 6.68 1.95
CA THR A 127 2.97 7.92 2.44
C THR A 127 3.95 8.82 3.18
N GLY A 128 3.74 10.14 3.08
CA GLY A 128 4.60 11.16 3.70
C GLY A 128 5.82 11.60 2.89
N MET A 129 6.65 12.44 3.50
CA MET A 129 7.75 13.14 2.82
C MET A 129 8.79 12.18 2.23
N GLY A 130 9.04 11.08 2.93
CA GLY A 130 9.97 10.02 2.51
C GLY A 130 9.35 8.92 1.65
N ALA A 131 8.04 8.92 1.40
CA ALA A 131 7.30 7.86 0.70
C ALA A 131 7.88 7.44 -0.65
N ILE A 132 7.81 6.17 -1.03
CA ILE A 132 8.36 5.70 -2.31
C ILE A 132 7.78 6.38 -3.55
N ASN A 133 6.52 6.79 -3.59
CA ASN A 133 5.84 7.30 -4.80
C ASN A 133 6.08 6.37 -6.02
N GLY A 134 6.04 5.07 -5.75
CA GLY A 134 6.54 4.01 -6.64
C GLY A 134 5.48 3.42 -7.56
N HIS A 135 4.23 3.80 -7.38
CA HIS A 135 3.09 3.40 -8.20
C HIS A 135 2.92 4.40 -9.36
N ASN A 136 2.33 3.95 -10.47
CA ASN A 136 2.11 4.75 -11.69
C ASN A 136 3.34 5.54 -12.17
N LEU A 137 4.50 4.90 -12.28
CA LEU A 137 5.75 5.62 -12.58
C LEU A 137 5.73 6.32 -13.95
N ILE A 138 4.99 5.77 -14.90
CA ILE A 138 4.73 6.35 -16.22
C ILE A 138 3.53 7.29 -16.16
N SER A 139 3.75 8.51 -15.67
CA SER A 139 2.72 9.57 -15.59
C SER A 139 2.16 9.95 -16.97
N GLY A 140 0.88 10.31 -17.02
CA GLY A 140 0.20 10.75 -18.24
C GLY A 140 -0.40 9.64 -19.09
N SER A 141 -0.29 8.39 -18.64
CA SER A 141 -1.06 7.28 -19.21
C SER A 141 -2.36 7.16 -18.43
N ALA A 142 -3.47 7.62 -19.01
CA ALA A 142 -4.80 7.18 -18.66
C ALA A 142 -4.87 5.66 -18.89
N ALA A 143 -4.38 4.88 -17.94
CA ALA A 143 -4.72 3.49 -17.91
C ALA A 143 -6.22 3.40 -17.64
N GLY A 144 -6.84 2.34 -18.14
CA GLY A 144 -8.28 2.11 -18.03
C GLY A 144 -8.79 1.89 -16.63
N THR A 145 -7.94 2.04 -15.61
CA THR A 145 -8.32 1.95 -14.21
C THR A 145 -8.37 3.35 -13.62
N SER A 146 -9.29 3.58 -12.69
CA SER A 146 -9.39 4.84 -11.94
C SER A 146 -8.10 5.23 -11.21
N GLU A 147 -7.18 4.28 -11.05
CA GLU A 147 -5.90 4.45 -10.35
C GLU A 147 -4.68 4.46 -11.27
N GLY A 148 -4.79 4.36 -12.60
CA GLY A 148 -3.65 4.47 -13.51
C GLY A 148 -2.95 3.15 -13.89
N SER A 149 -1.74 3.28 -14.43
CA SER A 149 -0.98 2.23 -15.16
C SER A 149 -0.36 1.15 -14.29
N ASN A 150 -0.14 1.44 -13.01
CA ASN A 150 0.27 0.52 -11.97
C ASN A 150 -0.54 0.88 -10.71
N PRO A 151 -1.82 0.49 -10.68
CA PRO A 151 -2.76 0.91 -9.66
C PRO A 151 -2.37 0.35 -8.29
N LYS A 152 -2.57 1.14 -7.22
CA LYS A 152 -2.32 0.65 -5.87
C LYS A 152 -3.30 -0.45 -5.52
N ARG A 153 -4.55 -0.29 -5.97
CA ARG A 153 -5.67 -1.18 -5.70
C ARG A 153 -6.52 -1.39 -6.95
N ASN A 154 -7.15 -2.55 -7.02
CA ASN A 154 -8.16 -2.83 -8.01
C ASN A 154 -9.50 -3.05 -7.35
N SER A 155 -10.56 -2.54 -7.97
CA SER A 155 -11.94 -2.96 -7.69
C SER A 155 -12.28 -4.22 -8.48
N ASN A 156 -13.47 -4.79 -8.25
CA ASN A 156 -14.01 -5.91 -9.03
C ASN A 156 -13.05 -7.10 -9.07
N ALA A 157 -12.33 -7.34 -7.97
CA ALA A 157 -11.24 -8.30 -7.95
C ALA A 157 -11.65 -9.60 -7.26
N ILE A 158 -11.08 -10.70 -7.77
CA ILE A 158 -10.95 -11.96 -7.07
C ILE A 158 -9.46 -12.17 -6.81
N SER A 159 -9.12 -12.41 -5.56
CA SER A 159 -7.76 -12.68 -5.11
C SER A 159 -7.70 -14.04 -4.43
N TYR A 160 -6.63 -14.78 -4.70
CA TYR A 160 -6.27 -15.98 -3.95
C TYR A 160 -4.94 -15.75 -3.25
N LEU A 161 -4.91 -15.94 -1.93
CA LEU A 161 -3.71 -15.83 -1.11
C LEU A 161 -3.32 -17.22 -0.59
N LEU A 162 -2.04 -17.54 -0.70
CA LEU A 162 -1.52 -18.85 -0.29
C LEU A 162 -1.72 -19.09 1.21
N PRO A 163 -1.91 -20.36 1.63
CA PRO A 163 -1.88 -20.73 3.04
C PRO A 163 -0.47 -20.55 3.62
N LYS A 164 -0.32 -20.80 4.92
CA LYS A 164 0.99 -20.77 5.58
C LYS A 164 1.84 -21.94 5.08
N LEU A 165 2.87 -21.64 4.29
CA LEU A 165 3.76 -22.63 3.66
C LEU A 165 5.22 -22.46 4.12
N GLY A 166 5.48 -22.55 5.43
CA GLY A 166 6.85 -22.54 5.97
C GLY A 166 7.67 -21.28 5.64
N GLY A 167 7.00 -20.14 5.46
CA GLY A 167 7.59 -18.86 5.08
C GLY A 167 7.30 -18.44 3.64
N VAL A 168 6.90 -19.36 2.76
CA VAL A 168 6.40 -19.00 1.43
C VAL A 168 5.05 -18.30 1.55
N TYR A 169 4.90 -17.19 0.83
CA TYR A 169 3.64 -16.46 0.71
C TYR A 169 3.43 -16.04 -0.74
N GLY A 170 2.17 -15.87 -1.14
CA GLY A 170 1.85 -15.48 -2.50
C GLY A 170 0.42 -15.01 -2.64
N GLN A 171 0.18 -14.26 -3.71
CA GLN A 171 -1.11 -13.71 -4.06
C GLN A 171 -1.25 -13.69 -5.57
N LEU A 172 -2.33 -14.28 -6.08
CA LEU A 172 -2.83 -14.09 -7.43
C LEU A 172 -4.06 -13.19 -7.36
N THR A 173 -4.23 -12.27 -8.29
CA THR A 173 -5.40 -11.39 -8.35
C THR A 173 -5.79 -11.14 -9.79
N HIS A 174 -7.07 -11.26 -10.10
CA HIS A 174 -7.68 -10.81 -11.34
C HIS A 174 -8.80 -9.83 -11.02
N SER A 175 -8.91 -8.77 -11.82
CA SER A 175 -9.91 -7.72 -11.69
C SER A 175 -10.63 -7.54 -13.01
N PHE A 176 -11.95 -7.65 -12.97
CA PHE A 176 -12.79 -7.52 -14.15
C PHE A 176 -12.92 -6.06 -14.57
N GLY A 177 -12.88 -5.83 -15.88
CA GLY A 177 -13.01 -4.51 -16.46
C GLY A 177 -14.44 -3.98 -16.57
N GLU A 178 -15.42 -4.90 -16.57
CA GLU A 178 -16.86 -4.59 -16.63
C GLU A 178 -17.28 -3.71 -17.83
N GLN A 179 -16.60 -3.88 -18.97
CA GLN A 179 -16.97 -3.22 -20.22
C GLN A 179 -17.79 -4.19 -21.09
N ALA A 180 -19.03 -3.82 -21.40
CA ALA A 180 -20.00 -4.70 -22.07
C ALA A 180 -19.52 -5.22 -23.44
N ASP A 181 -18.81 -4.39 -24.20
CA ASP A 181 -18.38 -4.72 -25.57
C ASP A 181 -16.96 -5.32 -25.63
N ASP A 182 -16.14 -5.14 -24.60
CA ASP A 182 -14.79 -5.73 -24.51
C ASP A 182 -14.40 -5.94 -23.04
N HIS A 183 -14.68 -7.14 -22.54
CA HIS A 183 -14.47 -7.50 -21.14
C HIS A 183 -12.98 -7.47 -20.73
N SER A 184 -12.05 -7.38 -21.69
CA SER A 184 -10.62 -7.26 -21.42
C SER A 184 -10.22 -5.82 -21.06
N LEU A 185 -10.90 -4.79 -21.58
CA LEU A 185 -10.60 -3.39 -21.28
C LEU A 185 -10.79 -3.09 -19.80
N ALA A 186 -9.97 -2.20 -19.24
CA ALA A 186 -9.96 -1.87 -17.80
C ALA A 186 -9.68 -3.04 -16.84
N SER A 187 -9.44 -4.26 -17.33
CA SER A 187 -9.08 -5.40 -16.49
C SER A 187 -7.64 -5.31 -15.99
N SER A 188 -7.35 -6.07 -14.93
CA SER A 188 -5.98 -6.21 -14.43
C SER A 188 -5.73 -7.59 -13.86
N THR A 189 -4.51 -8.10 -14.03
CA THR A 189 -4.06 -9.35 -13.41
C THR A 189 -2.69 -9.15 -12.79
N GLY A 190 -2.49 -9.68 -11.58
CA GLY A 190 -1.20 -9.61 -10.89
C GLY A 190 -0.89 -10.86 -10.10
N LEU A 191 0.42 -11.11 -9.94
CA LEU A 191 0.98 -12.19 -9.15
C LEU A 191 2.08 -11.63 -8.25
N ARG A 192 2.12 -12.10 -7.02
CA ARG A 192 3.22 -11.92 -6.07
C ARG A 192 3.59 -13.26 -5.48
N LEU A 193 4.89 -13.53 -5.38
CA LEU A 193 5.44 -14.69 -4.68
C LEU A 193 6.64 -14.23 -3.86
N GLY A 194 6.74 -14.73 -2.63
CA GLY A 194 7.81 -14.38 -1.72
C GLY A 194 8.09 -15.43 -0.68
N TYR A 195 9.17 -15.18 0.06
CA TYR A 195 9.61 -15.99 1.17
C TYR A 195 10.00 -15.07 2.33
N ALA A 196 9.38 -15.28 3.48
CA ALA A 196 9.70 -14.60 4.73
C ALA A 196 9.89 -15.64 5.83
N ASN A 197 11.11 -15.75 6.34
CA ASN A 197 11.42 -16.63 7.46
C ASN A 197 12.57 -16.05 8.29
N GLY A 198 12.34 -15.93 9.60
CA GLY A 198 13.27 -15.26 10.52
C GLY A 198 13.60 -13.83 10.05
N PRO A 199 14.90 -13.49 9.88
CA PRO A 199 15.31 -12.14 9.52
C PRO A 199 15.11 -11.79 8.04
N LEU A 200 14.96 -12.78 7.16
CA LEU A 200 14.91 -12.60 5.71
C LEU A 200 13.46 -12.42 5.24
N ASN A 201 13.25 -11.43 4.35
CA ASN A 201 12.05 -11.32 3.54
C ASN A 201 12.42 -10.93 2.10
N VAL A 202 11.94 -11.69 1.12
CA VAL A 202 12.10 -11.40 -0.30
C VAL A 202 10.79 -11.65 -1.04
N ALA A 203 10.48 -10.85 -2.05
CA ALA A 203 9.40 -11.16 -2.97
C ALA A 203 9.59 -10.51 -4.33
N ALA A 204 9.05 -11.18 -5.34
CA ALA A 204 8.85 -10.64 -6.67
C ALA A 204 7.35 -10.49 -6.94
N ALA A 205 7.00 -9.50 -7.75
CA ALA A 205 5.65 -9.34 -8.25
C ALA A 205 5.65 -8.87 -9.70
N TYR A 206 4.60 -9.25 -10.41
CA TYR A 206 4.32 -8.84 -11.78
C TYR A 206 2.83 -8.52 -11.91
N GLY A 207 2.51 -7.50 -12.69
CA GLY A 207 1.12 -7.11 -12.96
C GLY A 207 0.95 -6.57 -14.37
N ILE A 208 -0.25 -6.76 -14.91
CA ILE A 208 -0.72 -6.14 -16.14
C ILE A 208 -2.05 -5.43 -15.85
N ALA A 209 -2.20 -4.20 -16.34
CA ALA A 209 -3.45 -3.45 -16.35
C ALA A 209 -3.76 -2.99 -17.79
N ARG A 210 -5.00 -3.20 -18.24
CA ARG A 210 -5.46 -2.87 -19.59
C ARG A 210 -6.11 -1.48 -19.64
N GLY A 211 -5.86 -0.73 -20.72
CA GLY A 211 -6.51 0.55 -21.04
C GLY A 211 -8.05 0.49 -21.15
N GLY A 212 -8.75 1.62 -21.01
CA GLY A 212 -10.22 1.66 -20.84
C GLY A 212 -10.99 2.60 -21.77
N THR A 213 -10.53 3.84 -22.01
CA THR A 213 -11.29 4.75 -22.89
C THR A 213 -10.44 5.76 -23.69
N ALA A 214 -9.27 6.19 -23.18
CA ALA A 214 -8.35 7.08 -23.93
C ALA A 214 -7.21 6.34 -24.66
N ALA A 215 -7.07 5.03 -24.42
CA ALA A 215 -5.98 4.19 -24.88
C ALA A 215 -6.46 2.75 -25.15
N ALA A 216 -7.54 2.59 -25.92
CA ALA A 216 -8.00 1.27 -26.36
C ALA A 216 -6.79 0.50 -26.92
N GLY A 217 -6.43 -0.63 -26.31
CA GLY A 217 -5.34 -1.45 -26.84
C GLY A 217 -4.02 -1.49 -26.06
N VAL A 218 -3.82 -0.69 -25.01
CA VAL A 218 -2.50 -0.66 -24.32
C VAL A 218 -2.48 -1.51 -23.05
N ASP A 219 -1.45 -2.35 -22.96
CA ASP A 219 -1.07 -3.04 -21.73
C ASP A 219 -0.03 -2.22 -20.96
N TYR A 220 -0.35 -1.95 -19.70
CA TYR A 220 0.58 -1.42 -18.73
C TYR A 220 1.09 -2.56 -17.87
N LYS A 221 2.39 -2.76 -17.86
CA LYS A 221 3.05 -3.89 -17.18
C LYS A 221 3.93 -3.32 -16.08
N THR A 222 3.79 -3.87 -14.88
CA THR A 222 4.64 -3.56 -13.73
C THR A 222 5.37 -4.83 -13.29
N MET A 223 6.62 -4.69 -12.91
CA MET A 223 7.37 -5.74 -12.22
C MET A 223 8.18 -5.14 -11.10
N ASN A 224 8.35 -5.89 -10.01
CA ASN A 224 9.27 -5.50 -8.96
C ASN A 224 9.85 -6.71 -8.21
N LEU A 225 11.01 -6.47 -7.60
CA LEU A 225 11.71 -7.37 -6.70
C LEU A 225 12.12 -6.57 -5.47
N GLY A 226 11.77 -7.06 -4.30
CA GLY A 226 12.15 -6.46 -3.04
C GLY A 226 12.81 -7.47 -2.10
N ALA A 227 13.73 -6.97 -1.27
CA ALA A 227 14.43 -7.75 -0.26
C ALA A 227 14.67 -6.91 0.99
N SER A 228 14.62 -7.54 2.16
CA SER A 228 15.05 -6.96 3.42
C SER A 228 15.63 -8.03 4.34
N TYR A 229 16.60 -7.66 5.17
CA TYR A 229 17.17 -8.55 6.17
C TYR A 229 17.27 -7.83 7.51
N ASN A 230 16.67 -8.36 8.57
CA ASN A 230 16.72 -7.75 9.90
C ASN A 230 17.90 -8.31 10.72
N PHE A 231 18.95 -7.50 10.91
CA PHE A 231 20.10 -7.84 11.76
C PHE A 231 19.88 -7.51 13.25
N GLY A 232 18.66 -7.13 13.65
CA GLY A 232 18.31 -6.66 14.99
C GLY A 232 18.62 -5.18 15.17
N VAL A 233 19.88 -4.77 14.96
CA VAL A 233 20.31 -3.37 15.09
C VAL A 233 20.05 -2.53 13.83
N VAL A 234 19.90 -3.16 12.67
CA VAL A 234 19.60 -2.48 11.41
C VAL A 234 18.88 -3.44 10.46
N THR A 235 17.97 -2.90 9.66
CA THR A 235 17.28 -3.61 8.58
C THR A 235 17.54 -2.89 7.26
N PRO A 236 18.57 -3.28 6.48
CA PRO A 236 18.69 -2.86 5.09
C PRO A 236 17.56 -3.40 4.23
N MET A 237 17.19 -2.62 3.22
CA MET A 237 16.08 -2.85 2.32
C MET A 237 16.48 -2.48 0.90
N LEU A 238 16.16 -3.33 -0.06
CA LEU A 238 16.34 -3.12 -1.49
C LEU A 238 14.99 -3.27 -2.19
N LEU A 239 14.74 -2.40 -3.16
CA LEU A 239 13.59 -2.52 -4.06
C LEU A 239 13.98 -2.07 -5.46
N ILE A 240 13.70 -2.91 -6.44
CA ILE A 240 13.85 -2.64 -7.86
C ILE A 240 12.48 -2.81 -8.50
N ALA A 241 12.04 -1.84 -9.30
CA ALA A 241 10.78 -1.91 -10.02
C ALA A 241 10.91 -1.36 -11.44
N SER A 242 9.99 -1.75 -12.31
CA SER A 242 9.86 -1.21 -13.67
C SER A 242 8.38 -1.17 -14.05
N ASP A 243 7.93 0.01 -14.48
CA ASP A 243 6.63 0.18 -15.13
C ASP A 243 6.86 0.46 -16.62
N ARG A 244 6.10 -0.20 -17.49
CA ARG A 244 6.16 -0.05 -18.95
C ARG A 244 4.78 -0.06 -19.58
N GLY A 245 4.59 0.73 -20.63
CA GLY A 245 3.34 0.79 -21.39
C GLY A 245 3.27 2.06 -22.22
N ASN A 246 2.46 2.05 -23.28
CA ASN A 246 2.31 3.18 -24.21
C ASN A 246 3.65 3.74 -24.74
N GLY A 247 4.58 2.84 -25.08
CA GLY A 247 5.93 3.20 -25.53
C GLY A 247 6.78 3.96 -24.51
N LYS A 248 6.40 3.98 -23.22
CA LYS A 248 7.18 4.52 -22.10
C LYS A 248 7.66 3.40 -21.18
N ARG A 249 8.80 3.64 -20.51
CA ARG A 249 9.28 2.80 -19.42
C ARG A 249 9.98 3.68 -18.38
N VAL A 250 9.71 3.43 -17.10
CA VAL A 250 10.42 4.04 -15.99
C VAL A 250 10.88 2.92 -15.05
N ASP A 251 12.18 2.90 -14.78
CA ASP A 251 12.77 1.99 -13.79
C ASP A 251 12.92 2.72 -12.44
N LEU A 252 12.73 2.01 -11.34
CA LEU A 252 12.92 2.49 -9.98
C LEU A 252 13.94 1.62 -9.27
N TYR A 253 14.91 2.24 -8.61
CA TYR A 253 15.88 1.58 -7.74
C TYR A 253 15.87 2.27 -6.39
N SER A 254 15.69 1.51 -5.31
CA SER A 254 15.69 2.06 -3.95
C SER A 254 16.55 1.23 -3.03
N LEU A 255 17.42 1.92 -2.29
CA LEU A 255 18.12 1.39 -1.13
C LEU A 255 17.60 2.13 0.11
N GLY A 256 17.33 1.41 1.18
CA GLY A 256 16.88 2.01 2.42
C GLY A 256 17.33 1.22 3.64
N VAL A 257 17.23 1.86 4.80
CA VAL A 257 17.53 1.27 6.09
C VAL A 257 16.48 1.69 7.10
N LYS A 258 16.14 0.77 8.00
CA LYS A 258 15.47 1.05 9.27
C LYS A 258 16.40 0.66 10.41
N MET A 259 16.49 1.49 11.43
CA MET A 259 17.33 1.23 12.60
C MET A 259 16.56 1.56 13.87
N PRO A 260 16.28 0.58 14.76
CA PRO A 260 15.76 0.90 16.08
C PRO A 260 16.77 1.76 16.84
N LEU A 261 16.33 2.88 17.39
CA LEU A 261 17.17 3.83 18.12
C LEU A 261 16.42 4.36 19.34
N GLY A 262 16.80 3.86 20.52
CA GLY A 262 16.09 4.13 21.77
C GLY A 262 14.64 3.63 21.73
N ALA A 263 13.68 4.50 22.11
CA ALA A 263 12.25 4.22 21.99
C ALA A 263 11.68 4.49 20.58
N GLY A 264 12.54 4.73 19.58
CA GLY A 264 12.14 5.12 18.23
C GLY A 264 12.78 4.30 17.12
N GLU A 265 12.57 4.75 15.89
CA GLU A 265 13.12 4.16 14.67
C GLU A 265 13.63 5.26 13.74
N LEU A 266 14.91 5.17 13.35
CA LEU A 266 15.48 5.97 12.29
C LEU A 266 15.23 5.28 10.94
N ARG A 267 14.89 6.07 9.93
CA ARG A 267 14.67 5.63 8.54
C ARG A 267 15.48 6.50 7.60
N ALA A 268 16.15 5.87 6.65
CA ALA A 268 16.76 6.56 5.53
C ALA A 268 16.49 5.79 4.24
N ALA A 269 16.31 6.52 3.14
CA ALA A 269 16.14 5.93 1.82
C ALA A 269 16.71 6.83 0.73
N TYR A 270 17.34 6.19 -0.26
CA TYR A 270 17.72 6.80 -1.52
C TYR A 270 17.00 6.07 -2.65
N THR A 271 16.26 6.80 -3.47
CA THR A 271 15.45 6.25 -4.57
C THR A 271 15.81 6.96 -5.87
N TRP A 272 16.09 6.21 -6.93
CA TRP A 272 16.31 6.72 -8.29
C TRP A 272 15.18 6.26 -9.20
N TYR A 273 14.58 7.21 -9.92
CA TYR A 273 13.60 6.99 -10.98
C TYR A 273 14.26 7.30 -12.31
N LYS A 274 14.36 6.32 -13.20
CA LYS A 274 15.04 6.44 -14.49
C LYS A 274 14.05 6.40 -15.62
N ASP A 275 13.86 7.51 -16.32
CA ASP A 275 13.04 7.55 -17.53
C ASP A 275 13.83 6.92 -18.67
N LYS A 276 13.26 5.91 -19.32
CA LYS A 276 13.92 5.17 -20.41
C LYS A 276 13.48 5.64 -21.79
N LYS A 277 12.59 6.64 -21.87
CA LYS A 277 12.10 7.21 -23.12
C LYS A 277 12.70 8.58 -23.40
N GLN A 278 12.81 9.43 -22.37
CA GLN A 278 13.23 10.82 -22.51
C GLN A 278 14.56 11.04 -21.81
N SER A 279 15.56 11.56 -22.55
CA SER A 279 16.84 11.97 -21.94
C SER A 279 16.62 13.11 -20.97
N ASP A 280 17.47 13.18 -19.93
CA ASP A 280 17.49 14.25 -18.93
C ASP A 280 16.14 14.36 -18.19
N ALA A 281 15.48 13.23 -17.98
CA ALA A 281 14.19 13.14 -17.29
C ALA A 281 14.22 12.18 -16.08
N ASP A 282 15.41 11.90 -15.53
CA ASP A 282 15.53 11.12 -14.31
C ASP A 282 15.17 11.96 -13.08
N SER A 283 14.92 11.28 -11.96
CA SER A 283 14.74 11.93 -10.66
C SER A 283 15.36 11.11 -9.55
N GLN A 284 15.86 11.76 -8.52
CA GLN A 284 16.47 11.13 -7.35
C GLN A 284 15.85 11.69 -6.09
N ARG A 285 15.59 10.82 -5.10
CA ARG A 285 15.16 11.25 -3.78
C ARG A 285 16.09 10.74 -2.71
N LEU A 286 16.49 11.63 -1.81
CA LEU A 286 17.07 11.30 -0.52
C LEU A 286 16.07 11.67 0.57
N ALA A 287 15.81 10.75 1.50
CA ALA A 287 14.93 10.97 2.64
C ALA A 287 15.56 10.47 3.94
N LEU A 288 15.33 11.21 5.03
CA LEU A 288 15.71 10.87 6.40
C LEU A 288 14.51 11.16 7.31
N GLY A 289 14.25 10.27 8.26
CA GLY A 289 13.17 10.47 9.22
C GLY A 289 13.39 9.69 10.51
N TYR A 290 12.73 10.16 11.55
CA TYR A 290 12.76 9.56 12.88
C TYR A 290 11.36 9.55 13.48
N GLY A 291 10.94 8.42 14.01
CA GLY A 291 9.70 8.28 14.77
C GLY A 291 10.00 7.87 16.21
N TYR A 292 9.43 8.57 17.18
CA TYR A 292 9.54 8.27 18.61
C TYR A 292 8.20 7.80 19.16
N LYS A 293 8.18 6.58 19.74
CA LYS A 293 6.95 6.00 20.27
C LYS A 293 6.67 6.55 21.67
N LEU A 294 5.57 7.29 21.80
CA LEU A 294 5.01 7.70 23.10
C LEU A 294 4.26 6.53 23.76
N SER A 295 3.67 5.65 22.94
CA SER A 295 3.02 4.42 23.38
C SER A 295 3.02 3.37 22.26
N LYS A 296 2.40 2.21 22.50
CA LYS A 296 2.15 1.22 21.43
C LYS A 296 1.29 1.78 20.29
N ARG A 297 0.46 2.80 20.55
CA ARG A 297 -0.52 3.36 19.60
C ARG A 297 -0.16 4.77 19.13
N THR A 298 0.73 5.48 19.83
CA THR A 298 1.01 6.90 19.59
C THR A 298 2.48 7.13 19.30
N GLU A 299 2.77 7.81 18.20
CA GLU A 299 4.13 8.11 17.73
C GLU A 299 4.20 9.55 17.23
N ILE A 300 5.16 10.32 17.74
CA ILE A 300 5.57 11.59 17.10
C ILE A 300 6.67 11.29 16.11
N TYR A 301 6.73 12.02 15.01
CA TYR A 301 7.72 11.78 13.98
C TYR A 301 8.15 13.07 13.30
N ALA A 302 9.31 13.01 12.66
CA ALA A 302 9.79 14.04 11.75
C ALA A 302 10.43 13.38 10.52
N ALA A 303 10.30 14.01 9.36
CA ALA A 303 10.95 13.58 8.14
C ALA A 303 11.39 14.77 7.29
N VAL A 304 12.50 14.59 6.57
CA VAL A 304 13.01 15.51 5.55
C VAL A 304 13.29 14.74 4.28
N ALA A 305 12.98 15.32 3.12
CA ALA A 305 13.33 14.76 1.84
C ALA A 305 13.70 15.83 0.82
N ARG A 306 14.65 15.48 -0.06
CA ARG A 306 15.03 16.23 -1.26
C ARG A 306 14.69 15.41 -2.48
N MET A 307 13.87 15.95 -3.38
CA MET A 307 13.64 15.40 -4.72
C MET A 307 14.43 16.23 -5.73
N SER A 308 15.46 15.64 -6.31
CA SER A 308 16.24 16.21 -7.41
C SER A 308 15.67 15.73 -8.72
N ASN A 309 15.41 16.65 -9.64
CA ASN A 309 14.86 16.38 -10.97
C ASN A 309 15.87 16.84 -12.01
N ASP A 310 16.12 16.01 -13.03
CA ASP A 310 16.83 16.44 -14.22
C ASP A 310 15.99 17.45 -15.03
N ASP A 311 16.61 18.12 -15.99
CA ASP A 311 16.08 19.28 -16.74
C ASP A 311 14.71 19.08 -17.39
N LYS A 312 14.31 17.83 -17.66
CA LYS A 312 13.01 17.47 -18.24
C LYS A 312 12.10 16.70 -17.27
N ALA A 313 12.51 16.51 -16.03
CA ALA A 313 11.70 15.89 -14.97
C ALA A 313 10.97 16.92 -14.10
N SER A 314 9.88 16.50 -13.48
CA SER A 314 9.08 17.33 -12.55
C SER A 314 8.44 16.50 -11.43
N ARG A 315 9.13 15.45 -10.98
CA ARG A 315 8.62 14.53 -9.96
C ARG A 315 8.46 15.24 -8.61
N LYS A 316 7.39 14.88 -7.89
CA LYS A 316 6.96 15.50 -6.62
C LYS A 316 7.38 14.69 -5.39
N LEU A 317 7.30 15.30 -4.21
CA LEU A 317 7.36 14.59 -2.92
C LEU A 317 6.01 13.92 -2.60
N GLY A 318 6.00 12.97 -1.65
CA GLY A 318 4.84 12.13 -1.31
C GLY A 318 3.84 12.74 -0.33
N SER A 319 3.88 14.05 -0.13
CA SER A 319 2.99 14.79 0.77
C SER A 319 1.75 15.32 0.04
N SER A 320 0.61 15.41 0.74
CA SER A 320 -0.61 16.05 0.23
C SER A 320 -0.43 17.53 -0.14
N LEU A 321 0.56 18.21 0.46
CA LEU A 321 0.88 19.60 0.19
C LEU A 321 1.90 19.79 -0.95
N SER A 322 2.42 18.72 -1.56
CA SER A 322 3.55 18.84 -2.49
C SER A 322 3.15 19.67 -3.73
N PRO A 323 3.76 20.86 -3.94
CA PRO A 323 3.50 21.62 -5.15
C PRO A 323 4.06 20.88 -6.38
N THR A 324 3.51 21.16 -7.56
CA THR A 324 4.14 20.74 -8.82
C THR A 324 5.38 21.61 -9.07
N PRO A 325 6.62 21.08 -9.10
CA PRO A 325 7.78 21.88 -9.46
C PRO A 325 7.69 22.32 -10.92
N ALA A 326 8.38 23.41 -11.28
CA ALA A 326 8.66 23.64 -12.69
C ALA A 326 9.58 22.51 -13.21
N VAL A 327 9.52 22.24 -14.51
CA VAL A 327 10.38 21.22 -15.13
C VAL A 327 11.86 21.55 -14.87
N GLY A 328 12.66 20.54 -14.51
CA GLY A 328 14.06 20.72 -14.12
C GLY A 328 14.29 21.21 -12.70
N LYS A 329 13.23 21.49 -11.93
CA LYS A 329 13.37 22.05 -10.58
C LYS A 329 13.18 21.00 -9.50
N SER A 330 14.06 21.08 -8.51
CA SER A 330 14.08 20.20 -7.35
C SER A 330 13.13 20.70 -6.24
N LEU A 331 12.71 19.81 -5.34
CA LEU A 331 11.95 20.17 -4.15
C LEU A 331 12.68 19.74 -2.87
N THR A 332 12.56 20.53 -1.81
CA THR A 332 12.88 20.08 -0.45
C THR A 332 11.62 20.16 0.41
N GLY A 333 11.37 19.14 1.21
CA GLY A 333 10.25 19.11 2.13
C GLY A 333 10.66 18.64 3.52
N TYR A 334 9.99 19.18 4.53
CA TYR A 334 10.13 18.81 5.94
C TYR A 334 8.74 18.62 6.53
N GLU A 335 8.60 17.66 7.43
CA GLU A 335 7.38 17.49 8.21
C GLU A 335 7.67 17.03 9.63
N ILE A 336 6.81 17.44 10.56
CA ILE A 336 6.76 16.97 11.94
C ILE A 336 5.29 16.65 12.24
N GLY A 337 5.01 15.46 12.74
CA GLY A 337 3.64 15.02 12.94
C GLY A 337 3.43 14.06 14.09
N LEU A 338 2.17 13.69 14.25
CA LEU A 338 1.67 12.78 15.26
C LEU A 338 0.79 11.73 14.57
N ARG A 339 1.08 10.46 14.87
CA ARG A 339 0.26 9.32 14.47
C ARG A 339 -0.36 8.67 15.69
N HIS A 340 -1.67 8.46 15.66
CA HIS A 340 -2.42 7.71 16.65
C HIS A 340 -3.23 6.58 16.00
N ASN A 341 -2.95 5.33 16.38
CA ASN A 341 -3.72 4.16 15.96
C ASN A 341 -4.84 3.90 16.96
N PHE A 342 -6.03 3.50 16.49
CA PHE A 342 -7.12 3.12 17.36
C PHE A 342 -7.91 1.88 16.95
#